data_AF-Q9MYV8-F1
#
_entry.id   AF-Q9MYV8-F1
#
_cell.length_a   1.000
_cell.length_b   1.000
_cell.length_c   1.000
_cell.angle_alpha   90.00
_cell.angle_beta   90.00
_cell.angle_gamma   90.00
#
_symmetry.space_group_name_H-M   'P 1'
#
loop_
_entity.id
_entity.type
_entity.pdbx_description
1 polymer ?
#
loop_
_entity_poly.entity_id
_entity_poly.type
_entity_poly.pdbx_seq_one_letter_code
_entity_poly.pdbx_strand_id
1 'polypeptide(L)'
;KGSFPWQAKMVSQHNLISGATLINERWLLTTAKNLYLGHSSDKKAKDITPTLRLYVGKNQLVEVEKVVLHPDHSKVDIGLIKLRQKVPVNDKVMPICLPS
;
A
#
# COMPACT_ATOMS: atom_id res chain seq x y z
N LYS A 1 -19.09 4.74 -12.06
CA LYS A 1 -18.08 5.81 -11.91
C LYS A 1 -17.09 5.39 -10.82
N GLY A 2 -15.78 5.60 -11.02
CA GLY A 2 -14.75 5.29 -10.01
C GLY A 2 -14.43 6.55 -9.20
N SER A 3 -15.26 6.85 -8.20
CA SER A 3 -15.18 8.13 -7.45
C SER A 3 -14.04 8.22 -6.44
N PHE A 4 -13.25 7.15 -6.28
CA PHE A 4 -12.15 7.06 -5.32
C PHE A 4 -10.85 6.62 -6.03
N PRO A 5 -10.27 7.46 -6.90
CA PRO A 5 -9.12 7.10 -7.72
C PRO A 5 -7.83 6.87 -6.93
N TRP A 6 -7.81 7.23 -5.64
CA TRP A 6 -6.71 6.96 -4.71
C TRP A 6 -6.79 5.58 -4.04
N GLN A 7 -7.90 4.85 -4.19
CA GLN A 7 -8.06 3.55 -3.58
C GLN A 7 -7.13 2.52 -4.24
N ALA A 8 -6.40 1.78 -3.40
CA ALA A 8 -5.66 0.60 -3.81
C ALA A 8 -6.15 -0.64 -3.05
N LYS A 9 -6.15 -1.77 -3.75
CA LYS A 9 -6.42 -3.09 -3.18
C LYS A 9 -5.08 -3.80 -2.94
N MET A 10 -4.84 -4.22 -1.71
CA MET A 10 -3.66 -4.98 -1.34
C MET A 10 -4.07 -6.43 -1.02
N VAL A 11 -3.32 -7.40 -1.52
CA VAL A 11 -3.54 -8.83 -1.28
C VAL A 11 -2.27 -9.41 -0.66
N SER A 12 -2.41 -10.02 0.51
CA SER A 12 -1.29 -10.63 1.22
C SER A 12 -0.91 -12.01 0.65
N GLN A 13 0.14 -12.60 1.23
CA GLN A 13 0.60 -13.94 0.89
C GLN A 13 -0.49 -15.02 1.04
N HIS A 14 -1.36 -14.89 2.04
CA HIS A 14 -2.46 -15.83 2.31
C HIS A 14 -3.79 -15.41 1.70
N ASN A 15 -3.76 -14.61 0.62
CA ASN A 15 -4.94 -14.13 -0.10
C ASN A 15 -5.93 -13.29 0.72
N LEU A 16 -5.48 -12.70 1.85
CA LEU A 16 -6.31 -11.75 2.59
C LEU A 16 -6.29 -10.40 1.86
N ILE A 17 -7.49 -9.86 1.64
CA ILE A 17 -7.67 -8.58 0.96
C ILE A 17 -7.72 -7.46 2.00
N SER A 18 -6.94 -6.41 1.76
CA SER A 18 -6.88 -5.20 2.59
C SER A 18 -6.75 -3.95 1.71
N GLY A 19 -6.77 -2.78 2.36
CA GLY A 19 -6.73 -1.48 1.68
C GLY A 19 -5.38 -0.79 1.77
N ALA A 20 -5.09 0.02 0.76
CA ALA A 20 -4.06 1.06 0.80
C ALA A 20 -4.58 2.30 0.05
N THR A 21 -3.99 3.47 0.31
CA THR A 21 -4.40 4.75 -0.28
C THR A 21 -3.20 5.41 -0.94
N LEU A 22 -3.32 5.74 -2.22
CA LEU A 22 -2.32 6.47 -2.98
C LEU A 22 -2.25 7.93 -2.49
N ILE A 23 -1.08 8.35 -1.98
CA ILE A 23 -0.85 9.69 -1.42
C ILE A 23 0.05 10.56 -2.31
N ASN A 24 0.75 9.94 -3.28
CA ASN A 24 1.37 10.61 -4.43
C ASN A 24 1.61 9.56 -5.53
N GLU A 25 2.24 9.95 -6.66
CA GLU A 25 2.47 9.06 -7.80
C GLU A 25 3.30 7.79 -7.50
N ARG A 26 3.97 7.68 -6.35
CA ARG A 26 4.85 6.56 -6.01
C ARG A 26 4.65 5.98 -4.62
N TRP A 27 3.83 6.59 -3.78
CA TRP A 27 3.69 6.21 -2.38
C TRP A 27 2.24 5.98 -2.02
N LEU A 28 2.02 4.91 -1.27
CA LEU A 28 0.75 4.61 -0.66
C LEU A 28 0.89 4.53 0.86
N LEU A 29 -0.19 4.92 1.54
CA LEU A 29 -0.36 4.75 2.97
C LEU A 29 -1.28 3.55 3.23
N THR A 30 -0.95 2.75 4.23
CA THR A 30 -1.77 1.65 4.75
C THR A 30 -1.54 1.52 6.26
N THR A 31 -2.13 0.51 6.90
CA THR A 31 -1.87 0.21 8.30
C THR A 31 -0.69 -0.75 8.45
N ALA A 32 -0.01 -0.71 9.59
CA ALA A 32 1.02 -1.70 9.89
C ALA A 32 0.41 -3.10 10.00
N LYS A 33 -0.78 -3.23 10.60
CA LYS A 33 -1.52 -4.50 10.67
C LYS A 33 -1.78 -5.13 9.31
N ASN A 34 -2.15 -4.33 8.29
CA ASN A 34 -2.35 -4.84 6.94
C ASN A 34 -1.06 -5.40 6.34
N LEU A 35 0.09 -4.77 6.60
CA LEU A 35 1.41 -5.23 6.14
C LEU A 35 1.83 -6.54 6.83
N TYR A 36 1.39 -6.77 8.08
CA TYR A 36 1.64 -8.00 8.82
C TYR A 36 0.63 -9.13 8.53
N LEU A 37 -0.38 -8.93 7.68
CA LEU A 37 -1.33 -10.01 7.34
C LEU A 37 -0.60 -11.19 6.69
N GLY A 38 -0.59 -12.34 7.38
CA GLY A 38 0.13 -13.53 6.94
C GLY A 38 1.59 -13.60 7.36
N HIS A 39 2.04 -12.68 8.22
CA HIS A 39 3.38 -12.64 8.81
C HIS A 39 3.31 -12.63 10.34
N SER A 40 4.37 -13.10 10.99
CA SER A 40 4.58 -12.89 12.43
C SER A 40 5.10 -11.46 12.69
N SER A 41 4.89 -10.94 13.91
CA SER A 41 5.24 -9.56 14.26
C SER A 41 6.73 -9.25 14.24
N ASP A 42 7.60 -10.27 14.28
CA ASP A 42 9.05 -10.16 14.23
C ASP A 42 9.61 -10.00 12.80
N LYS A 43 8.78 -10.16 11.76
CA LYS A 43 9.22 -10.00 10.37
C LYS A 43 9.62 -8.57 10.06
N LYS A 44 10.73 -8.43 9.33
CA LYS A 44 11.23 -7.13 8.88
C LYS A 44 10.50 -6.72 7.61
N ALA A 45 10.39 -5.40 7.37
CA ALA A 45 9.73 -4.87 6.18
C ALA A 45 10.30 -5.41 4.85
N LYS A 46 11.60 -5.74 4.80
CA LYS A 46 12.25 -6.38 3.64
C LYS A 46 11.69 -7.77 3.33
N ASP A 47 11.25 -8.51 4.35
CA ASP A 47 10.70 -9.86 4.21
C ASP A 47 9.22 -9.80 3.82
N ILE A 48 8.51 -8.74 4.24
CA ILE A 48 7.12 -8.46 3.90
C ILE A 48 6.98 -7.99 2.44
N THR A 49 7.86 -7.07 2.01
CA THR A 49 7.83 -6.41 0.70
C THR A 49 7.53 -7.35 -0.48
N PRO A 50 8.26 -8.46 -0.70
CA PRO A 50 8.07 -9.31 -1.88
C PRO A 50 6.75 -10.11 -1.85
N THR A 51 6.03 -10.12 -0.73
CA THR A 51 4.81 -10.94 -0.55
C THR A 51 3.53 -10.21 -0.91
N LEU A 52 3.60 -8.89 -1.10
CA LEU A 52 2.44 -8.04 -1.34
C LEU A 52 2.11 -7.95 -2.82
N ARG A 53 0.84 -8.17 -3.16
CA ARG A 53 0.29 -7.83 -4.47
C ARG A 53 -0.59 -6.60 -4.33
N LEU A 54 -0.26 -5.54 -5.06
CA LEU A 54 -0.93 -4.25 -4.94
C LEU A 54 -1.57 -3.85 -6.27
N TYR A 55 -2.83 -3.42 -6.21
CA TYR A 55 -3.62 -3.08 -7.38
C TYR A 55 -4.23 -1.69 -7.24
N VAL A 56 -4.19 -0.89 -8.31
CA VAL A 56 -4.82 0.44 -8.39
C VAL A 56 -5.84 0.48 -9.53
N GLY A 57 -6.79 1.43 -9.46
CA GLY A 57 -7.78 1.64 -10.52
C GLY A 57 -8.56 0.37 -10.91
N LYS A 58 -8.57 0.04 -12.21
CA LYS A 58 -9.28 -1.14 -12.74
C LYS A 58 -8.42 -2.42 -12.65
N ASN A 59 -8.02 -2.81 -11.43
CA ASN A 59 -7.15 -3.96 -11.14
C ASN A 59 -5.77 -3.91 -11.85
N GLN A 60 -5.19 -2.72 -12.01
CA GLN A 60 -3.83 -2.59 -12.52
C GLN A 60 -2.83 -3.00 -11.42
N LEU A 61 -2.09 -4.09 -11.65
CA LEU A 61 -1.01 -4.52 -10.76
C LEU A 61 0.14 -3.51 -10.81
N VAL A 62 0.65 -3.12 -9.64
CA VAL A 62 1.82 -2.22 -9.51
C VAL A 62 2.93 -2.89 -8.71
N GLU A 63 4.17 -2.68 -9.14
CA GLU A 63 5.35 -3.26 -8.48
C GLU A 63 5.72 -2.47 -7.22
N VAL A 64 5.88 -3.19 -6.11
CA VAL A 64 6.34 -2.62 -4.84
C VAL A 64 7.87 -2.66 -4.79
N GLU A 65 8.49 -1.50 -4.51
CA GLU A 65 9.94 -1.37 -4.29
C GLU A 65 10.31 -1.72 -2.85
N LYS A 66 9.58 -1.14 -1.88
CA LYS A 66 9.82 -1.37 -0.45
C LYS A 66 8.63 -0.99 0.41
N VAL A 67 8.54 -1.64 1.56
CA VAL A 67 7.69 -1.28 2.69
C VAL A 67 8.49 -0.51 3.73
N VAL A 68 7.88 0.50 4.35
CA VAL A 68 8.43 1.24 5.50
C VAL A 68 7.38 1.25 6.59
N LEU A 69 7.67 0.66 7.74
CA LEU A 69 6.80 0.71 8.91
C LEU A 69 7.07 2.01 9.70
N HIS A 70 6.03 2.56 10.31
CA HIS A 70 6.23 3.63 11.28
C HIS A 70 7.14 3.13 12.43
N PRO A 71 8.09 3.96 12.94
CA PRO A 71 9.01 3.52 14.00
C PRO A 71 8.29 3.00 15.25
N ASP A 72 7.15 3.59 15.59
CA ASP A 72 6.28 3.19 16.72
C ASP A 72 4.97 2.57 16.21
N HIS A 73 5.05 1.59 15.30
CA HIS A 73 3.87 1.03 14.63
C HIS A 73 2.91 0.24 15.54
N SER A 74 3.33 -0.08 16.77
CA SER A 74 2.46 -0.68 17.78
C SER A 74 1.44 0.31 18.33
N LYS A 75 1.79 1.61 18.36
CA LYS A 75 0.89 2.71 18.78
C LYS A 75 0.32 3.48 17.59
N VAL A 76 1.13 3.72 16.57
CA VAL A 76 0.77 4.43 15.35
C VAL A 76 0.67 3.42 14.21
N ASP A 77 -0.51 2.82 14.04
CA ASP A 77 -0.77 1.72 13.09
C ASP A 77 -0.72 2.19 11.62
N ILE A 78 0.47 2.60 11.16
CA ILE A 78 0.74 3.17 9.84
C ILE A 78 1.96 2.47 9.21
N GLY A 79 1.85 2.23 7.90
CA GLY A 79 2.96 1.88 7.05
C GLY A 79 2.86 2.56 5.69
N LEU A 80 4.02 2.72 5.06
CA LEU A 80 4.17 3.26 3.72
C LEU A 80 4.63 2.16 2.75
N ILE A 81 4.08 2.22 1.55
CA ILE A 81 4.47 1.37 0.43
C ILE A 81 5.04 2.27 -0.65
N LYS A 82 6.28 2.02 -1.06
CA LYS A 82 6.92 2.68 -2.19
C LYS A 82 6.79 1.81 -3.43
N LEU A 83 6.35 2.39 -4.54
CA LEU A 83 6.28 1.73 -5.83
C LEU A 83 7.61 1.82 -6.59
N ARG A 84 7.92 0.79 -7.37
CA ARG A 84 9.14 0.74 -8.20
C ARG A 84 9.12 1.80 -9.30
N GLN A 85 7.96 2.16 -9.81
CA GLN A 85 7.78 3.23 -10.80
C GLN A 85 6.59 4.11 -10.42
N LYS A 86 6.54 5.32 -10.99
CA LYS A 86 5.39 6.21 -10.84
C LYS A 86 4.18 5.59 -11.53
N VAL A 87 2.99 5.72 -10.93
CA VAL A 87 1.74 5.35 -11.61
C VAL A 87 1.32 6.45 -12.59
N PRO A 88 0.82 6.10 -13.78
CA PRO A 88 0.26 7.09 -14.71
C PRO A 88 -1.07 7.61 -14.16
N VAL A 89 -1.13 8.91 -13.83
CA VAL A 89 -2.32 9.55 -13.28
C VAL A 89 -3.41 9.68 -14.36
N ASN A 90 -4.64 9.32 -14.00
CA ASN A 90 -5.83 9.41 -14.84
C ASN A 90 -7.11 9.37 -13.98
N ASP A 91 -8.29 9.42 -14.60
CA ASP A 91 -9.60 9.41 -13.93
C ASP A 91 -9.85 8.24 -12.97
N LYS A 92 -9.06 7.16 -13.04
CA LYS A 92 -9.18 5.95 -12.21
C LYS A 92 -8.02 5.76 -11.25
N VAL A 93 -6.92 6.49 -11.42
CA VAL A 93 -5.69 6.37 -10.61
C VAL A 93 -5.17 7.77 -10.36
N MET A 94 -5.36 8.29 -9.15
CA MET A 94 -4.94 9.64 -8.78
C MET A 94 -4.76 9.70 -7.27
N PRO A 95 -3.67 10.32 -6.76
CA PRO A 95 -3.45 10.42 -5.32
C PRO A 95 -4.47 11.32 -4.63
N ILE A 96 -4.70 11.09 -3.34
CA ILE A 96 -5.43 12.01 -2.46
C ILE A 96 -4.48 13.08 -1.90
N CYS A 97 -5.01 14.27 -1.60
CA CYS A 97 -4.29 15.30 -0.87
C CYS A 97 -4.11 14.93 0.61
N LEU A 98 -2.96 15.26 1.19
CA LEU A 98 -2.77 15.25 2.63
C LEU A 98 -3.23 16.58 3.23
N PRO A 99 -3.85 16.60 4.42
CA PRO A 99 -4.20 17.83 5.11
C PRO A 99 -2.94 18.59 5.55
N SER A 100 -3.08 19.91 5.65
CA SER A 100 -2.05 20.84 6.14
C SER A 100 -2.09 21.00 7.65
#